data_AF-W9UWC2-F1
#
_entry.id   AF-W9UWC2-F1
#
_cell.length_a   1.000
_cell.length_b   1.000
_cell.length_c   1.000
_cell.angle_alpha   90.00
_cell.angle_beta   90.00
_cell.angle_gamma   90.00
#
_symmetry.space_group_name_H-M   'P 1'
#
loop_
_entity.id
_entity.type
_entity.pdbx_description
1 polymer ?
#
loop_
_entity_poly.entity_id
_entity_poly.type
_entity_poly.pdbx_seq_one_letter_code
_entity_poly.pdbx_strand_id
1 'polypeptide(L)' 'MQNFDLLDPRNDYVFKRIFAEAPDLLVHLINDVRPDLPSITSVKVLNPSINPAELTG' A
#
# COMPACT_ATOMS: atom_id res chain seq x y z
N MET A 1 -8.73 16.06 16.44
CA MET A 1 -8.14 14.76 16.07
C MET A 1 -8.29 14.66 14.57
N GLN A 2 -7.20 14.63 13.81
CA GLN A 2 -7.27 14.49 12.35
C GLN A 2 -7.87 13.11 12.07
N ASN A 3 -9.08 13.07 11.51
CA ASN A 3 -9.66 11.86 10.97
C ASN A 3 -8.83 11.54 9.72
N PHE A 4 -7.83 10.67 9.84
CA PHE A 4 -7.29 10.01 8.66
C PHE A 4 -8.45 9.15 8.17
N ASP A 5 -9.26 9.69 7.26
CA ASP A 5 -10.21 8.88 6.50
C ASP A 5 -9.37 7.72 5.96
N LEU A 6 -9.61 6.54 6.52
CA LEU A 6 -8.99 5.32 6.04
C LEU A 6 -9.22 5.31 4.54
N LEU A 7 -8.15 5.07 3.77
CA LEU A 7 -8.24 4.92 2.32
C LEU A 7 -9.44 4.03 2.02
N ASP A 8 -10.35 4.50 1.14
CA ASP A 8 -11.55 3.76 0.75
C ASP A 8 -11.18 2.27 0.60
N PRO A 9 -11.94 1.31 1.14
CA PRO A 9 -11.59 -0.12 1.06
C PRO A 9 -11.32 -0.60 -0.38
N ARG A 10 -11.85 0.09 -1.39
CA ARG A 10 -11.50 -0.12 -2.81
C ARG A 10 -10.06 0.28 -3.15
N ASN A 11 -9.51 1.33 -2.54
CA ASN A 11 -8.09 1.65 -2.64
C ASN A 11 -7.24 0.54 -2.03
N ASP A 12 -7.62 -0.02 -0.89
CA ASP A 12 -6.89 -1.13 -0.27
C ASP A 12 -6.86 -2.36 -1.19
N TYR A 13 -7.98 -2.66 -1.86
CA TYR A 13 -8.04 -3.70 -2.89
C TYR A 13 -7.10 -3.43 -4.07
N VAL A 14 -7.14 -2.22 -4.63
CA VAL A 14 -6.28 -1.83 -5.76
C VAL A 14 -4.81 -1.87 -5.35
N PHE A 15 -4.49 -1.42 -4.13
CA PHE A 15 -3.15 -1.43 -3.58
C PHE A 15 -2.63 -2.86 -3.42
N LYS A 16 -3.42 -3.75 -2.82
CA LYS A 16 -3.07 -5.17 -2.67
C LYS A 16 -2.90 -5.84 -4.05
N ARG A 17 -3.81 -5.60 -5.01
CA ARG A 17 -3.72 -6.15 -6.37
C ARG A 17 -2.43 -5.76 -7.11
N ILE A 18 -2.00 -4.52 -6.99
CA ILE A 18 -0.85 -4.01 -7.74
C ILE A 18 0.45 -4.34 -7.00
N PHE A 19 0.51 -4.06 -5.70
CA PHE A 19 1.77 -4.07 -4.95
C PHE A 19 2.06 -5.36 -4.20
N ALA A 20 1.08 -6.25 -3.96
CA ALA A 20 1.37 -7.55 -3.36
C ALA A 20 2.18 -8.45 -4.30
N GLU A 21 1.97 -8.34 -5.61
CA GLU A 21 2.71 -9.10 -6.64
C GLU A 21 3.95 -8.35 -7.15
N ALA A 22 4.06 -7.04 -6.89
CA ALA A 22 5.17 -6.20 -7.35
C ALA A 22 5.73 -5.31 -6.20
N PRO A 23 6.45 -5.89 -5.23
CA PRO A 23 7.01 -5.14 -4.10
C PRO A 23 8.03 -4.07 -4.53
N ASP A 24 8.71 -4.25 -5.67
CA ASP A 24 9.65 -3.25 -6.20
C ASP A 24 8.93 -1.95 -6.61
N LEU A 25 7.72 -2.05 -7.18
CA LEU A 25 6.91 -0.87 -7.50
C LEU A 25 6.48 -0.12 -6.23
N LEU A 26 6.26 -0.84 -5.13
CA LEU A 26 5.95 -0.24 -3.84
C LEU A 26 7.15 0.54 -3.29
N VAL A 27 8.37 0.00 -3.45
CA VAL A 27 9.60 0.72 -3.10
C VAL A 27 9.72 2.03 -3.89
N HIS A 28 9.48 1.99 -5.20
CA HIS A 28 9.50 3.18 -6.05
C HIS A 28 8.47 4.22 -5.62
N LEU A 29 7.19 3.82 -5.49
CA LEU A 29 6.13 4.72 -5.04
C LEU A 29 6.45 5.37 -3.68
N ILE A 30 6.91 4.57 -2.72
CA ILE A 30 7.24 5.07 -1.38
C ILE A 30 8.35 6.12 -1.47
N ASN A 31 9.41 5.89 -2.27
CA ASN A 31 10.50 6.83 -2.43
C ASN A 31 10.07 8.11 -3.18
N ASP A 32 9.19 8.01 -4.16
CA ASP A 32 8.64 9.17 -4.90
C ASP A 32 7.79 10.08 -3.99
N VAL A 33 7.08 9.51 -3.02
CA VAL A 33 6.24 10.27 -2.06
C VAL A 33 7.08 10.90 -0.94
N ARG A 34 8.29 10.40 -0.67
CA ARG A 34 9.19 10.92 0.39
C ARG A 34 10.58 11.28 -0.13
N PRO A 35 10.70 12.21 -1.09
CA PRO A 35 11.98 12.54 -1.72
C PRO A 35 13.04 13.05 -0.72
N ASP A 36 12.61 13.60 0.42
CA ASP A 36 13.49 14.18 1.44
C ASP A 36 14.06 13.16 2.45
N LEU A 37 13.66 11.87 2.36
CA LEU A 37 14.11 10.83 3.27
C LEU A 37 15.05 9.81 2.59
N PRO A 38 15.90 9.09 3.35
CA PRO A 38 16.73 8.05 2.80
C PRO A 38 15.92 7.00 2.02
N SER A 39 16.41 6.63 0.84
CA SER A 39 15.73 5.66 -0.04
C SER A 39 15.58 4.30 0.64
N ILE A 40 14.39 3.72 0.54
CA ILE A 40 14.13 2.33 0.90
C ILE A 40 14.64 1.45 -0.23
N THR A 41 15.21 0.31 0.13
CA THR A 41 15.76 -0.67 -0.81
C THR A 41 14.94 -1.96 -0.88
N SER A 42 14.08 -2.23 0.10
CA SER A 42 13.23 -3.42 0.14
C SER A 42 12.05 -3.21 1.08
N VAL A 43 10.95 -3.89 0.77
CA VAL A 43 9.74 -3.94 1.60
C VAL A 43 9.25 -5.38 1.71
N LYS A 44 8.63 -5.70 2.85
CA LYS A 44 7.90 -6.95 3.04
C LYS A 44 6.43 -6.63 3.26
N VAL A 45 5.58 -7.05 2.32
CA VAL A 45 4.13 -6.93 2.46
C VAL A 45 3.65 -7.96 3.49
N LEU A 46 3.10 -7.49 4.61
CA LEU A 46 2.66 -8.36 5.72
C LEU A 46 1.26 -8.94 5.50
N ASN A 47 0.40 -8.24 4.76
CA ASN A 47 -0.95 -8.68 4.42
C ASN A 47 -1.18 -8.64 2.90
N PRO A 48 -0.54 -9.57 2.14
CA PRO A 48 -0.64 -9.58 0.68
C PRO A 48 -2.00 -10.12 0.19
N SER A 49 -2.72 -10.85 1.04
CA SER A 49 -3.97 -11.50 0.67
C SER A 49 -5.14 -10.51 0.66
N ILE A 50 -5.97 -10.64 -0.37
CA ILE A 50 -7.25 -9.94 -0.45
C ILE A 50 -8.30 -10.84 0.20
N ASN A 51 -8.87 -10.41 1.30
CA ASN A 51 -10.02 -11.10 1.88
C ASN A 51 -11.30 -10.48 1.28
N PRO A 52 -12.18 -11.26 0.62
CA PRO A 52 -13.44 -10.75 0.09
C PRO A 52 -14.31 -10.00 1.11
N ALA A 53 -14.21 -10.35 2.39
CA ALA A 53 -14.92 -9.67 3.48
C ALA A 53 -14.39 -8.25 3.77
N GLU A 54 -13.16 -7.90 3.35
CA GLU A 54 -12.61 -6.54 3.44
C GLU A 54 -13.12 -5.62 2.31
N LEU A 55 -13.77 -6.19 1.28
CA LEU A 55 -14.24 -5.43 0.11
C LEU A 55 -15.64 -4.83 0.31
N THR A 56 -16.36 -5.23 1.36
CA THR A 56 -17.74 -4.80 1.57
C THR A 56 -17.90 -3.52 2.38
N GLY A 57 -16.82 -3.01 3.01
CA GLY A 57 -16.84 -1.78 3.80
C GLY A 57 -17.53 -1.93 5.16
#